data_AF-A0A7S2R9P7-F1
#
_entry.id   AF-A0A7S2R9P7-F1
#
_cell.length_a   1.000
_cell.length_b   1.000
_cell.length_c   1.000
_cell.angle_alpha   90.00
_cell.angle_beta   90.00
_cell.angle_gamma   90.00
#
_symmetry.space_group_name_H-M   'P 1'
#
loop_
_entity.id
_entity.type
_entity.pdbx_description
1 polymer ?
#
loop_
_entity_poly.entity_id
_entity_poly.type
_entity_poly.pdbx_seq_one_letter_code
_entity_poly.pdbx_strand_id
1 'polypeptide(L)'
;MGFLSLANVALDPLYFGGDGSTREAFEVGLPVVSLPSAALGSRWTAAMYDLLGLDRASMPIVSSPEEYVRTAIDLAQNLEGKRDTVAAILLEASNKYLFHREDAVGAWERVLRDLVER
;
A
#
# COMPACT_ATOMS: atom_id res chain seq x y z
N MET A 1 13.27 -8.65 -7.82
CA MET A 1 11.85 -8.76 -7.43
C MET A 1 11.13 -10.02 -7.93
N GLY A 2 11.84 -11.09 -8.32
CA GLY A 2 11.23 -12.21 -9.05
C GLY A 2 10.21 -13.06 -8.27
N PHE A 3 10.25 -13.07 -6.94
CA PHE A 3 9.30 -13.86 -6.14
C PHE A 3 7.95 -13.16 -5.92
N LEU A 4 7.93 -11.83 -5.79
CA LEU A 4 6.68 -11.09 -5.57
C LEU A 4 5.79 -11.10 -6.81
N SER A 5 6.37 -11.02 -8.01
CA SER A 5 5.61 -11.10 -9.27
C SER A 5 4.96 -12.46 -9.52
N LEU A 6 5.30 -13.50 -8.75
CA LEU A 6 4.68 -14.82 -8.83
C LEU A 6 3.53 -15.00 -7.83
N ALA A 7 3.41 -14.10 -6.85
CA ALA A 7 2.34 -14.16 -5.86
C ALA A 7 1.03 -13.57 -6.41
N ASN A 8 -0.12 -14.04 -5.91
CA ASN A 8 -1.42 -13.48 -6.27
C ASN A 8 -1.88 -12.38 -5.29
N VAL A 9 -1.47 -12.47 -4.04
CA VAL A 9 -1.79 -11.54 -2.96
C VAL A 9 -0.68 -11.58 -1.91
N ALA A 10 -0.36 -10.42 -1.33
CA ALA A 10 0.51 -10.31 -0.17
C ALA A 10 -0.31 -9.98 1.08
N LEU A 11 0.14 -10.50 2.22
CA LEU A 11 -0.50 -10.32 3.52
C LEU A 11 0.38 -9.44 4.38
N ASP A 12 -0.11 -8.24 4.69
CA ASP A 12 0.59 -7.28 5.54
C ASP A 12 0.56 -7.73 7.02
N PRO A 13 1.70 -7.91 7.71
CA PRO A 13 1.67 -8.34 9.10
C PRO A 13 0.98 -7.34 10.04
N LEU A 14 0.27 -7.85 11.06
CA LEU A 14 -0.68 -7.05 11.85
C LEU A 14 -0.05 -6.00 12.77
N TYR A 15 1.10 -6.29 13.37
CA TYR A 15 1.70 -5.43 14.41
C TYR A 15 2.79 -4.51 13.86
N PHE A 16 3.51 -4.99 12.86
CA PHE A 16 4.56 -4.25 12.18
C PHE A 16 4.44 -4.57 10.69
N GLY A 17 3.74 -3.68 9.99
CA GLY A 17 3.41 -3.86 8.59
C GLY A 17 4.62 -3.65 7.69
N GLY A 18 4.40 -3.92 6.42
CA GLY A 18 5.32 -3.62 5.35
C GLY A 18 5.50 -2.12 5.16
N ASP A 19 6.71 -1.77 4.78
CA ASP A 19 7.09 -0.44 4.31
C ASP A 19 7.78 -0.62 2.96
N GLY A 20 9.08 -0.95 2.97
CA GLY A 20 9.82 -1.28 1.75
C GLY A 20 9.23 -2.47 0.98
N SER A 21 8.78 -3.52 1.67
CA SER A 21 8.14 -4.68 1.04
C SER A 21 6.78 -4.34 0.40
N THR A 22 6.02 -3.40 0.96
CA THR A 22 4.77 -2.91 0.35
C THR A 22 5.07 -2.10 -0.90
N ARG A 23 6.07 -1.21 -0.84
CA ARG A 23 6.56 -0.47 -2.01
C ARG A 23 6.96 -1.43 -3.14
N GLU A 24 7.69 -2.49 -2.81
CA GLU A 24 8.08 -3.53 -3.74
C GLU A 24 6.87 -4.30 -4.32
N ALA A 25 5.88 -4.65 -3.50
CA ALA A 25 4.66 -5.28 -3.98
C ALA A 25 3.93 -4.38 -5.01
N PHE A 26 3.86 -3.07 -4.76
CA PHE A 26 3.19 -2.13 -5.64
C PHE A 26 3.89 -1.98 -6.99
N GLU A 27 5.24 -2.03 -7.03
CA GLU A 27 6.02 -1.97 -8.27
C GLU A 27 5.68 -3.10 -9.26
N VAL A 28 5.22 -4.26 -8.75
CA VAL A 28 4.79 -5.41 -9.57
C VAL A 28 3.27 -5.58 -9.63
N GLY A 29 2.51 -4.61 -9.11
CA GLY A 29 1.05 -4.66 -9.09
C GLY A 29 0.46 -5.72 -8.16
N LEU A 30 1.22 -6.21 -7.17
CA LEU A 30 0.76 -7.22 -6.23
C LEU A 30 -0.14 -6.58 -5.16
N PRO A 31 -1.43 -6.96 -5.06
CA PRO A 31 -2.30 -6.46 -4.01
C PRO A 31 -1.81 -6.88 -2.62
N VAL A 32 -1.79 -5.93 -1.68
CA VAL A 32 -1.38 -6.16 -0.29
C VAL A 32 -2.59 -5.95 0.63
N VAL A 33 -3.07 -7.00 1.30
CA VAL A 33 -4.15 -6.88 2.29
C VAL A 33 -3.59 -6.34 3.59
N SER A 34 -4.16 -5.25 4.11
CA SER A 34 -3.69 -4.60 5.34
C SER A 34 -4.81 -4.42 6.36
N LEU A 35 -4.51 -4.74 7.62
CA LEU A 35 -5.36 -4.48 8.78
C LEU A 35 -4.62 -3.50 9.71
N PRO A 36 -4.71 -2.19 9.43
CA PRO A 36 -3.98 -1.19 10.21
C PRO A 36 -4.50 -1.13 11.65
N SER A 37 -3.59 -1.03 12.61
CA SER A 37 -3.89 -0.79 14.02
C SER A 37 -3.64 0.67 14.41
N ALA A 38 -3.80 1.00 15.69
CA ALA A 38 -3.43 2.31 16.22
C ALA A 38 -1.90 2.57 16.15
N ALA A 39 -1.07 1.52 16.14
CA ALA A 39 0.38 1.66 16.10
C ALA A 39 0.87 2.18 14.74
N LEU A 40 1.79 3.15 14.75
CA LEU A 40 2.35 3.74 13.52
C LEU A 40 2.94 2.70 12.57
N GLY A 41 3.69 1.73 13.10
CA GLY A 41 4.34 0.69 12.30
C GLY A 41 3.39 -0.22 11.51
N SER A 42 2.09 -0.24 11.85
CA SER A 42 1.08 -1.01 11.11
C SER A 42 0.34 -0.20 10.03
N ARG A 43 0.66 1.09 9.87
CA ARG A 43 -0.12 2.01 9.02
C ARG A 43 0.58 2.43 7.73
N TRP A 44 1.80 1.96 7.47
CA TRP A 44 2.56 2.31 6.27
C TRP A 44 1.85 1.87 4.98
N THR A 45 1.45 0.60 4.89
CA THR A 45 0.68 0.10 3.74
C THR A 45 -0.60 0.87 3.51
N ALA A 46 -1.38 1.13 4.57
CA ALA A 46 -2.60 1.91 4.46
C ALA A 46 -2.32 3.35 3.96
N ALA A 47 -1.28 4.00 4.48
CA ALA A 47 -0.88 5.34 4.04
C ALA A 47 -0.41 5.34 2.57
N MET A 48 0.30 4.31 2.11
CA MET A 48 0.69 4.20 0.69
C MET A 48 -0.52 4.07 -0.22
N TYR A 49 -1.54 3.30 0.16
CA TYR A 49 -2.81 3.25 -0.58
C TYR A 49 -3.54 4.61 -0.57
N ASP A 50 -3.59 5.31 0.57
CA ASP A 50 -4.21 6.64 0.66
C ASP A 50 -3.51 7.64 -0.28
N LEU A 51 -2.19 7.53 -0.45
CA LEU A 51 -1.41 8.37 -1.38
C LEU A 51 -1.71 8.12 -2.86
N LEU A 52 -2.30 6.98 -3.22
CA LEU A 52 -2.69 6.71 -4.61
C LEU A 52 -3.87 7.58 -5.08
N GLY A 53 -4.50 8.34 -4.16
CA GLY A 53 -5.58 9.28 -4.49
C GLY A 53 -6.90 8.59 -4.84
N LEU A 54 -7.10 7.37 -4.33
CA LEU A 54 -8.25 6.52 -4.63
C LEU A 54 -9.17 6.41 -3.43
N ASP A 55 -10.41 6.02 -3.68
CA ASP A 55 -11.33 5.69 -2.60
C ASP A 55 -10.78 4.51 -1.79
N ARG A 56 -10.56 4.76 -0.50
CA ARG A 56 -10.01 3.78 0.44
C ARG A 56 -10.86 2.51 0.50
N ALA A 57 -12.17 2.61 0.29
CA ALA A 57 -13.08 1.45 0.26
C ALA A 57 -12.85 0.52 -0.94
N SER A 58 -12.18 1.01 -1.98
CA SER A 58 -11.83 0.21 -3.17
C SER A 58 -10.49 -0.53 -3.01
N MET A 59 -9.72 -0.21 -1.97
CA MET A 59 -8.41 -0.82 -1.69
C MET A 59 -8.54 -1.91 -0.62
N PRO A 60 -7.63 -2.91 -0.59
CA PRO A 60 -7.68 -4.02 0.35
C PRO A 60 -7.21 -3.64 1.77
N ILE A 61 -7.75 -2.54 2.30
CA ILE A 61 -7.57 -2.09 3.67
C ILE A 61 -8.84 -2.47 4.45
N VAL A 62 -8.68 -3.36 5.43
CA VAL A 62 -9.79 -3.96 6.17
C VAL A 62 -9.84 -3.49 7.62
N SER A 63 -10.93 -3.80 8.32
CA SER A 63 -11.17 -3.35 9.69
C SER A 63 -11.27 -4.45 10.74
N SER A 64 -11.32 -5.73 10.32
CA SER A 64 -11.32 -6.87 11.22
C SER A 64 -10.47 -8.05 10.73
N PRO A 65 -10.07 -8.98 11.62
CA PRO A 65 -9.38 -10.21 11.24
C PRO A 65 -10.16 -11.08 10.26
N GLU A 66 -11.49 -11.16 10.39
CA GLU A 66 -12.35 -11.93 9.49
C GLU A 66 -12.36 -11.33 8.09
N GLU A 67 -12.41 -10.00 7.99
CA GLU A 67 -12.30 -9.28 6.72
C GLU A 67 -10.92 -9.46 6.09
N TYR A 68 -9.86 -9.49 6.89
CA TYR A 68 -8.50 -9.73 6.44
C TYR A 68 -8.37 -11.08 5.73
N VAL A 69 -8.88 -12.15 6.36
CA VAL A 69 -8.90 -13.50 5.77
C VAL A 69 -9.79 -13.55 4.53
N ARG A 70 -11.01 -13.01 4.60
CA ARG A 70 -11.96 -13.02 3.46
C ARG A 70 -11.37 -12.29 2.25
N THR A 71 -10.84 -11.10 2.45
CA THR A 71 -10.26 -10.27 1.38
C THR A 71 -9.03 -10.95 0.76
N ALA A 72 -8.20 -11.61 1.57
CA ALA A 72 -7.09 -12.40 1.08
C ALA A 72 -7.54 -13.54 0.15
N ILE A 73 -8.60 -14.27 0.54
CA ILE A 73 -9.16 -15.36 -0.28
C ILE A 73 -9.75 -14.81 -1.57
N ASP A 74 -10.56 -13.75 -1.50
CA ASP A 74 -11.19 -13.12 -2.66
C ASP A 74 -10.14 -12.69 -3.71
N LEU A 75 -9.05 -12.06 -3.27
CA LEU A 75 -7.94 -11.65 -4.13
C LEU A 75 -7.16 -12.85 -4.67
N ALA A 76 -6.86 -13.85 -3.84
CA ALA A 76 -6.16 -15.06 -4.27
C ALA A 76 -6.93 -15.81 -5.37
N GLN A 77 -8.25 -15.91 -5.22
CA GLN A 77 -9.16 -16.52 -6.19
C GLN A 77 -9.52 -15.61 -7.36
N ASN A 78 -9.12 -14.34 -7.31
CA ASN A 78 -9.51 -13.30 -8.27
C ASN A 78 -11.03 -13.24 -8.47
N LEU A 79 -11.80 -13.35 -7.38
CA LEU A 79 -13.25 -13.28 -7.44
C LEU A 79 -13.68 -11.96 -8.07
N GLU A 80 -14.57 -12.03 -9.06
CA GLU A 80 -15.07 -10.86 -9.81
C GLU A 80 -13.97 -10.00 -10.46
N GLY A 81 -12.74 -10.53 -10.63
CA GLY A 81 -11.62 -9.77 -11.17
C GLY A 81 -11.01 -8.77 -10.18
N LYS A 82 -11.29 -8.89 -8.87
CA LYS A 82 -10.80 -7.97 -7.83
C LYS A 82 -9.28 -7.82 -7.84
N ARG A 83 -8.53 -8.91 -7.95
CA ARG A 83 -7.06 -8.87 -7.96
C ARG A 83 -6.56 -8.11 -9.18
N ASP A 84 -7.09 -8.42 -10.36
CA ASP A 84 -6.65 -7.78 -11.61
C ASP A 84 -6.99 -6.28 -11.61
N THR A 85 -8.14 -5.91 -11.05
CA THR A 85 -8.55 -4.51 -10.86
C THR A 85 -7.56 -3.77 -9.96
N VAL A 86 -7.27 -4.30 -8.77
CA VAL A 86 -6.30 -3.68 -7.84
C VAL A 86 -4.91 -3.66 -8.44
N ALA A 87 -4.49 -4.70 -9.15
CA ALA A 87 -3.17 -4.77 -9.80
C ALA A 87 -3.00 -3.68 -10.87
N ALA A 88 -3.99 -3.50 -11.75
CA ALA A 88 -3.97 -2.45 -12.76
C ALA A 88 -3.87 -1.06 -12.13
N ILE A 89 -4.66 -0.83 -11.08
CA ILE A 89 -4.63 0.39 -10.29
C ILE A 89 -3.24 0.64 -9.69
N LEU A 90 -2.66 -0.36 -9.04
CA LEU A 90 -1.35 -0.24 -8.40
C LEU A 90 -0.26 0.13 -9.41
N LEU A 91 -0.23 -0.51 -10.57
CA LEU A 91 0.76 -0.26 -11.61
C LEU A 91 0.65 1.16 -12.18
N GLU A 92 -0.57 1.66 -12.39
CA GLU A 92 -0.80 3.01 -12.91
C GLU A 92 -0.55 4.09 -11.83
N ALA A 93 -1.25 3.97 -10.69
CA ALA A 93 -1.29 5.01 -9.68
C ALA A 93 0.05 5.13 -8.92
N SER A 94 0.75 4.03 -8.66
CA SER A 94 2.02 4.08 -7.90
C SER A 94 3.09 4.84 -8.66
N ASN A 95 3.21 4.62 -9.98
CA ASN A 95 4.12 5.38 -10.84
C ASN A 95 3.80 6.87 -10.86
N LYS A 96 2.51 7.22 -10.78
CA LYS A 96 2.07 8.62 -10.86
C LYS A 96 2.16 9.38 -9.54
N TYR A 97 1.84 8.73 -8.42
CA TYR A 97 1.60 9.42 -7.15
C TYR A 97 2.50 8.99 -5.99
N LEU A 98 3.20 7.86 -6.11
CA LEU A 98 4.00 7.32 -5.02
C LEU A 98 5.49 7.35 -5.34
N PHE A 99 5.87 6.90 -6.53
CA PHE A 99 7.26 6.82 -6.94
C PHE A 99 7.79 8.16 -7.45
N HIS A 100 9.08 8.43 -7.20
CA HIS A 100 9.79 9.61 -7.69
C HIS A 100 9.13 10.97 -7.35
N ARG A 101 8.53 11.07 -6.16
CA ARG A 101 7.87 12.29 -5.63
C ARG A 101 8.87 13.42 -5.34
N GLU A 102 9.08 14.32 -6.31
CA GLU A 102 9.94 15.50 -6.13
C GLU A 102 9.37 16.52 -5.13
N ASP A 103 8.04 16.63 -5.05
CA ASP A 103 7.34 17.47 -4.07
C ASP A 103 7.68 17.06 -2.62
N ALA A 104 7.93 15.76 -2.38
CA ALA A 104 8.36 15.27 -1.08
C ALA A 104 9.74 15.81 -0.69
N VAL A 105 10.68 15.92 -1.63
CA VAL A 105 12.02 16.51 -1.40
C VAL A 105 11.87 17.96 -0.96
N GLY A 106 11.06 18.74 -1.68
CA GLY A 106 10.78 20.13 -1.32
C GLY A 106 10.06 20.27 0.03
N ALA A 107 9.18 19.32 0.39
CA ALA A 107 8.54 19.29 1.71
C ALA A 107 9.56 19.04 2.84
N TRP A 108 10.46 18.08 2.66
CA TRP A 108 11.54 17.83 3.61
C TRP A 108 12.48 19.03 3.75
N GLU A 109 12.86 19.67 2.65
CA GLU A 109 13.70 20.88 2.70
C GLU A 109 13.06 21.97 3.54
N ARG A 110 11.76 22.27 3.33
CA ARG A 110 11.03 23.27 4.13
C ARG A 110 11.06 22.93 5.61
N VAL A 111 10.71 21.69 5.98
CA VAL A 111 10.70 21.24 7.37
C VAL A 111 12.10 21.40 8.00
N LEU A 112 13.16 21.04 7.29
CA LEU A 112 14.52 21.14 7.80
C LEU A 112 14.98 22.60 7.98
N ARG A 113 14.63 23.50 7.05
CA ARG A 113 14.91 24.94 7.18
C ARG A 113 14.18 25.54 8.38
N ASP A 114 12.88 25.28 8.48
CA ASP A 114 12.04 25.76 9.57
C ASP A 114 12.54 25.31 10.96
N LEU A 115 13.15 24.13 11.05
CA LEU A 115 13.72 23.61 12.30
C LEU A 115 15.02 24.31 12.72
N VAL A 116 15.80 24.79 11.76
CA VAL A 116 17.10 25.44 12.02
C VAL A 116 16.95 26.95 12.21
N GLU A 117 15.96 27.56 11.57
CA GLU A 117 15.67 29.00 11.68
C GLU A 117 14.83 29.37 12.92
N ARG A 118 14.44 28.38 13.73
CA ARG A 118 13.81 28.53 15.05
C ARG A 118 14.83 28.62 16.18
#